data_AF-A0A1A7ZW16-F1
#
_entry.id   AF-A0A1A7ZW16-F1
#
_cell.length_a   1.000
_cell.length_b   1.000
_cell.length_c   1.000
_cell.angle_alpha   90.00
_cell.angle_beta   90.00
_cell.angle_gamma   90.00
#
_symmetry.space_group_name_H-M   'P 1'
#
loop_
_entity.id
_entity.type
_entity.pdbx_description
1 polymer ?
#
loop_
_entity_poly.entity_id
_entity_poly.type
_entity_poly.pdbx_seq_one_letter_code
_entity_poly.pdbx_strand_id
1 'polypeptide(L)'
;LDLVVVSVSLISSGIQSSAINVVKILRVLRVLRPLRAINRAKGLKHVVQCVFVAIRTIGNIVIVTTLLQFMFACIGVQLFKGKFFYCTDSSKQTQAECRGSYITYKDGNVGKPEKALRNWENSDFNFDDVLQGMMALFAVSTFEGWPGLLYRAIDSHTEDVGPIYNYRVVISIFFII
;
A
#
# COMPACT_ATOMS: atom_id res chain seq x y z
N LEU A 1 1.27 -11.22 -29.39
CA LEU A 1 0.10 -10.71 -28.63
C LEU A 1 -1.21 -11.32 -29.13
N ASP A 2 -1.49 -11.25 -30.43
CA ASP A 2 -2.73 -11.80 -31.01
C ASP A 2 -2.91 -13.31 -30.78
N LEU A 3 -1.85 -14.11 -30.94
CA LEU A 3 -1.88 -15.57 -30.68
C LEU A 3 -2.17 -15.90 -29.20
N VAL A 4 -1.61 -15.12 -28.27
CA VAL A 4 -1.78 -15.28 -26.81
C VAL A 4 -3.21 -14.94 -26.38
N VAL A 5 -3.81 -13.88 -26.95
CA VAL A 5 -5.19 -13.49 -26.61
C VAL A 5 -6.22 -14.50 -27.14
N VAL A 6 -5.98 -15.06 -28.34
CA VAL A 6 -6.85 -16.08 -28.95
C VAL A 6 -6.76 -17.41 -28.19
N SER A 7 -5.55 -17.87 -27.85
CA SER A 7 -5.34 -19.10 -27.06
C SER A 7 -5.93 -19.01 -25.65
N VAL A 8 -5.73 -17.89 -24.95
CA VAL A 8 -6.36 -17.64 -23.63
C VAL A 8 -7.89 -17.60 -23.72
N SER A 9 -8.44 -17.04 -24.81
CA SER A 9 -9.90 -16.98 -25.00
C SER A 9 -10.51 -18.36 -25.21
N LEU A 10 -9.85 -19.25 -25.97
CA LEU A 10 -10.26 -20.64 -26.21
C LEU A 10 -10.15 -21.50 -24.96
N ILE A 11 -9.03 -21.43 -24.24
CA ILE A 11 -8.78 -22.21 -23.01
C ILE A 11 -9.81 -21.87 -21.93
N SER A 12 -10.15 -20.60 -21.77
CA SER A 12 -11.18 -20.19 -20.79
C SER A 12 -12.61 -20.60 -21.16
N SER A 13 -12.90 -20.98 -22.41
CA SER A 13 -14.24 -21.45 -22.83
C SER A 13 -14.42 -22.96 -22.69
N GLY A 14 -13.34 -23.74 -22.60
CA GLY A 14 -13.38 -25.21 -22.51
C GLY A 14 -13.24 -25.81 -21.10
N ILE A 15 -12.89 -25.02 -20.09
CA ILE A 15 -12.58 -25.54 -18.73
C ILE A 15 -13.65 -25.08 -17.73
N GLN A 16 -14.59 -25.98 -17.44
CA GLN A 16 -15.55 -25.90 -16.34
C GLN A 16 -15.22 -27.04 -15.38
N SER A 17 -14.63 -26.74 -14.21
CA SER A 17 -14.90 -27.44 -12.93
C SER A 17 -13.70 -27.46 -11.97
N SER A 18 -12.45 -27.69 -12.38
CA SER A 18 -11.34 -27.94 -11.42
C SER A 18 -10.22 -26.88 -11.33
N ALA A 19 -10.12 -25.94 -12.27
CA ALA A 19 -9.01 -24.96 -12.33
C ALA A 19 -9.42 -23.51 -12.01
N ILE A 20 -10.32 -23.31 -11.04
CA ILE A 20 -11.06 -22.05 -10.82
C ILE A 20 -10.14 -20.82 -10.65
N ASN A 21 -9.00 -20.93 -9.96
CA ASN A 21 -8.06 -19.82 -9.77
C ASN A 21 -7.30 -19.45 -11.06
N VAL A 22 -6.85 -20.46 -11.82
CA VAL A 22 -6.16 -20.26 -13.11
C VAL A 22 -7.13 -19.71 -14.16
N VAL A 23 -8.36 -20.23 -14.20
CA VAL A 23 -9.42 -19.74 -15.10
C VAL A 23 -9.81 -18.30 -14.75
N LYS A 24 -9.82 -17.90 -13.47
CA LYS A 24 -10.02 -16.50 -13.07
C LYS A 24 -8.92 -15.58 -13.63
N ILE A 25 -7.65 -15.96 -13.52
CA ILE A 25 -6.52 -15.19 -14.06
C ILE A 25 -6.58 -15.11 -15.60
N LEU A 26 -6.88 -16.22 -16.28
CA LEU A 26 -7.05 -16.26 -17.74
C LEU A 26 -8.21 -15.37 -18.23
N ARG A 27 -9.25 -15.18 -17.42
CA ARG A 27 -10.34 -14.23 -17.71
C ARG A 27 -9.87 -12.78 -17.62
N VAL A 28 -8.99 -12.43 -16.67
CA VAL A 28 -8.41 -11.08 -16.54
C VAL A 28 -7.59 -10.71 -17.78
N LEU A 29 -6.81 -11.65 -18.34
CA LEU A 29 -6.02 -11.41 -19.56
C LEU A 29 -6.84 -10.99 -20.79
N ARG A 30 -8.16 -11.23 -20.81
CA ARG A 30 -9.05 -10.73 -21.87
C ARG A 30 -9.14 -9.19 -21.86
N VAL A 31 -8.75 -8.50 -20.78
CA VAL A 31 -8.62 -7.02 -20.72
C VAL A 31 -7.58 -6.48 -21.70
N LEU A 32 -6.67 -7.32 -22.21
CA LEU A 32 -5.64 -6.94 -23.17
C LEU A 32 -6.16 -6.81 -24.62
N ARG A 33 -7.44 -7.12 -24.90
CA ARG A 33 -8.06 -6.99 -26.23
C ARG A 33 -7.90 -5.60 -26.88
N PRO A 34 -8.00 -4.46 -26.16
CA PRO A 34 -7.75 -3.13 -26.73
C PRO A 34 -6.33 -2.95 -27.29
N LEU A 35 -5.33 -3.72 -26.83
CA LEU A 35 -3.97 -3.68 -27.41
C LEU A 35 -3.95 -4.18 -28.87
N ARG A 36 -4.94 -4.97 -29.30
CA ARG A 36 -5.12 -5.31 -30.73
C ARG A 36 -5.48 -4.09 -31.57
N ALA A 37 -6.22 -3.13 -31.01
CA ALA A 37 -6.60 -1.90 -31.70
C ALA A 37 -5.35 -1.02 -31.94
N ILE A 38 -4.40 -1.00 -31.00
CA ILE A 38 -3.07 -0.39 -31.17
C ILE A 38 -2.36 -1.00 -32.38
N ASN A 39 -2.43 -2.33 -32.53
CA ASN A 39 -1.79 -2.99 -33.67
C ASN A 39 -2.46 -2.74 -35.02
N ARG A 40 -3.73 -2.33 -35.05
CA ARG A 40 -4.47 -2.00 -36.28
C ARG A 40 -4.37 -0.53 -36.68
N ALA A 41 -4.30 0.40 -35.72
CA ALA A 41 -4.23 1.82 -35.99
C ALA A 41 -2.76 2.31 -36.09
N LYS A 42 -2.32 2.67 -37.31
CA LYS A 42 -0.94 3.16 -37.57
C LYS A 42 -0.56 4.37 -36.71
N GLY A 43 -1.50 5.29 -36.45
CA GLY A 43 -1.26 6.46 -35.59
C GLY A 43 -0.98 6.09 -34.13
N LEU A 44 -1.72 5.13 -33.57
CA LEU A 44 -1.56 4.71 -32.16
C LEU A 44 -0.25 3.94 -31.93
N LYS A 45 0.24 3.21 -32.94
CA LYS A 45 1.58 2.59 -32.90
C LYS A 45 2.68 3.63 -32.74
N HIS A 46 2.57 4.76 -33.44
CA HIS A 46 3.60 5.80 -33.40
C HIS A 46 3.67 6.44 -32.00
N VAL A 47 2.52 6.72 -31.39
CA VAL A 47 2.45 7.23 -30.00
C VAL A 47 3.11 6.27 -29.02
N VAL A 48 2.80 4.96 -29.10
CA VAL A 48 3.39 3.95 -28.22
C VAL A 48 4.91 3.84 -28.41
N GLN A 49 5.39 3.94 -29.66
CA GLN A 49 6.82 3.95 -29.94
C GLN A 49 7.53 5.17 -29.34
N CYS A 50 6.92 6.36 -29.41
CA CYS A 50 7.43 7.56 -28.75
C CYS A 50 7.52 7.38 -27.22
N VAL A 51 6.50 6.75 -26.60
CA VAL A 51 6.52 6.42 -25.16
C VAL A 51 7.69 5.49 -24.82
N PHE A 52 7.92 4.43 -25.59
CA PHE A 52 9.04 3.51 -25.35
C PHE A 52 10.41 4.19 -25.48
N VAL A 53 10.56 5.11 -26.43
CA VAL A 53 11.79 5.90 -26.57
C VAL A 53 12.00 6.79 -25.34
N ALA A 54 10.94 7.45 -24.85
CA ALA A 54 11.00 8.30 -23.65
C ALA A 54 11.32 7.54 -22.36
N ILE A 55 10.82 6.31 -22.21
CA ILE A 55 11.11 5.46 -21.04
C ILE A 55 12.61 5.19 -20.89
N ARG A 56 13.33 4.97 -21.99
CA ARG A 56 14.76 4.68 -21.94
C ARG A 56 15.57 5.84 -21.37
N THR A 57 15.16 7.08 -21.63
CA THR A 57 15.79 8.29 -21.08
C THR A 57 15.42 8.52 -19.62
N ILE A 58 14.17 8.24 -19.23
CA ILE A 58 13.66 8.41 -17.85
C ILE A 58 14.25 7.35 -16.89
N GLY A 59 14.65 6.18 -17.41
CA GLY A 59 15.15 5.05 -16.61
C GLY A 59 16.27 5.42 -15.63
N ASN A 60 17.22 6.28 -16.03
CA ASN A 60 18.31 6.70 -15.14
C ASN A 60 17.78 7.46 -13.91
N ILE A 61 16.80 8.34 -14.10
CA ILE A 61 16.18 9.11 -13.01
C ILE A 61 15.45 8.16 -12.06
N VAL A 62 14.67 7.21 -12.60
CA VAL A 62 13.92 6.22 -11.81
C VAL A 62 14.83 5.36 -10.95
N ILE A 63 16.00 4.96 -11.46
CA ILE A 63 16.97 4.17 -10.69
C ILE A 63 17.50 5.00 -9.51
N VAL A 64 17.88 6.25 -9.75
CA VAL A 64 18.42 7.13 -8.70
C VAL A 64 17.35 7.42 -7.64
N THR A 65 16.12 7.73 -8.03
CA THR A 65 15.03 7.99 -7.08
C THR A 65 14.65 6.75 -6.28
N THR A 66 14.63 5.58 -6.92
CA THR A 66 14.35 4.30 -6.23
C THR A 66 15.45 3.95 -5.22
N LEU A 67 16.71 4.22 -5.55
CA LEU A 67 17.84 4.02 -4.63
C LEU A 67 17.73 4.96 -3.43
N LEU A 68 17.41 6.23 -3.66
CA LEU A 68 17.18 7.19 -2.58
C LEU A 68 16.03 6.73 -1.67
N GLN A 69 14.92 6.28 -2.26
CA GLN A 69 13.78 5.76 -1.52
C GLN A 69 14.11 4.52 -0.71
N PHE A 70 14.97 3.63 -1.24
CA PHE A 70 15.50 2.50 -0.50
C PHE A 70 16.34 2.93 0.71
N MET A 71 17.23 3.93 0.56
CA MET A 71 18.01 4.47 1.67
C MET A 71 17.11 5.03 2.78
N PHE A 72 16.12 5.85 2.42
CA PHE A 72 15.15 6.39 3.37
C PHE A 72 14.28 5.29 4.01
N ALA A 73 13.93 4.24 3.26
CA ALA A 73 13.19 3.11 3.81
C ALA A 73 14.01 2.36 4.87
N CYS A 74 15.31 2.14 4.64
CA CYS A 74 16.21 1.55 5.63
C CYS A 74 16.33 2.41 6.90
N ILE A 75 16.41 3.74 6.75
CA ILE A 75 16.41 4.67 7.89
C ILE A 75 15.08 4.59 8.63
N GLY A 76 13.96 4.63 7.90
CA GLY A 76 12.62 4.53 8.46
C GLY A 76 12.42 3.24 9.26
N VAL A 77 12.91 2.10 8.76
CA VAL A 77 12.84 0.82 9.48
C VAL A 77 13.62 0.89 10.79
N GLN A 78 14.81 1.48 10.80
CA GLN A 78 15.57 1.64 12.05
C GLN A 78 14.88 2.57 13.06
N LEU A 79 14.11 3.55 12.59
CA LEU A 79 13.43 4.51 13.46
C LEU A 79 12.08 4.01 13.98
N PHE A 80 11.31 3.30 13.15
CA PHE A 80 9.87 3.07 13.35
C PHE A 80 9.43 1.61 13.42
N LYS A 81 10.33 0.64 13.17
CA LYS A 81 10.00 -0.78 13.22
C LYS A 81 9.30 -1.13 14.54
N GLY A 82 8.14 -1.76 14.45
CA GLY A 82 7.36 -2.22 15.60
C GLY A 82 6.66 -1.11 16.38
N LYS A 83 6.69 0.16 15.92
CA LYS A 83 6.15 1.30 16.69
C LYS A 83 4.80 1.83 16.20
N PHE A 84 4.28 1.28 15.10
CA PHE A 84 3.01 1.73 14.48
C PHE A 84 1.82 0.87 14.87
N PHE A 85 2.03 -0.11 15.75
CA PHE A 85 0.95 -0.88 16.33
C PHE A 85 0.09 -0.04 17.26
N TYR A 86 -1.21 -0.33 17.29
CA TYR A 86 -2.17 0.32 18.16
C TYR A 86 -3.33 -0.61 18.49
N CYS A 87 -4.00 -0.35 19.61
CA CYS A 87 -5.25 -1.02 19.93
C CYS A 87 -6.42 -0.21 19.35
N THR A 88 -7.49 -0.90 18.94
CA THR A 88 -8.75 -0.23 18.54
C THR A 88 -9.37 0.60 19.68
N ASP A 89 -9.01 0.29 20.94
CA ASP A 89 -9.30 1.09 22.13
C ASP A 89 -8.07 1.91 22.54
N SER A 90 -8.16 3.24 22.44
CA SER A 90 -7.07 4.17 22.79
C SER A 90 -6.68 4.16 24.26
N SER A 91 -7.47 3.51 25.12
CA SER A 91 -7.17 3.39 26.55
C SER A 91 -6.11 2.33 26.85
N LYS A 92 -5.79 1.44 25.88
CA LYS A 92 -4.89 0.29 26.05
C LYS A 92 -3.64 0.44 25.23
N GLN A 93 -2.49 0.39 25.89
CA GLN A 93 -1.19 0.65 25.28
C GLN A 93 -0.45 -0.62 24.85
N THR A 94 -0.78 -1.79 25.37
CA THR A 94 -0.03 -3.03 25.06
C THR A 94 -0.92 -4.09 24.43
N GLN A 95 -0.34 -4.97 23.62
CA GLN A 95 -1.05 -6.11 23.03
C GLN A 95 -1.66 -7.03 24.09
N ALA A 96 -1.00 -7.19 25.25
CA ALA A 96 -1.50 -8.00 26.34
C ALA A 96 -2.80 -7.45 26.95
N GLU A 97 -2.92 -6.12 27.02
CA GLU A 97 -4.11 -5.43 27.53
C GLU A 97 -5.21 -5.24 26.49
N CYS A 98 -4.86 -5.26 25.20
CA CYS A 98 -5.79 -5.13 24.08
C CYS A 98 -6.62 -6.41 23.86
N ARG A 99 -7.39 -6.80 24.88
CA ARG A 99 -8.22 -8.01 24.89
C ARG A 99 -9.65 -7.73 25.34
N GLY A 100 -10.56 -8.60 24.93
CA GLY A 100 -11.98 -8.49 25.25
C GLY A 100 -12.68 -7.42 24.42
N SER A 101 -13.71 -6.81 24.99
CA SER A 101 -14.55 -5.82 24.30
C SER A 101 -14.50 -4.47 24.96
N TYR A 102 -14.75 -3.42 24.18
CA TYR A 102 -14.90 -2.04 24.64
C TYR A 102 -16.20 -1.44 24.10
N ILE A 103 -16.63 -0.34 24.70
CA ILE A 103 -17.81 0.40 24.27
C ILE A 103 -17.34 1.49 23.31
N THR A 104 -17.91 1.51 22.12
CA THR A 104 -17.78 2.61 21.17
C THR A 104 -19.08 3.39 21.09
N TYR A 105 -18.97 4.68 20.81
CA TYR A 105 -20.13 5.57 20.68
C TYR A 105 -20.22 6.01 19.22
N LYS A 106 -21.23 5.51 18.52
CA LYS A 106 -21.46 5.89 17.13
C LYS A 106 -21.71 7.39 17.05
N ASP A 107 -20.96 8.08 16.18
CA ASP A 107 -20.99 9.54 16.01
C ASP A 107 -20.75 10.35 17.31
N GLY A 108 -20.08 9.75 18.31
CA GLY A 108 -19.84 10.38 19.60
C GLY A 108 -21.08 10.50 20.49
N ASN A 109 -22.19 9.84 20.14
CA ASN A 109 -23.43 9.90 20.92
C ASN A 109 -23.41 8.92 22.10
N VAL A 110 -23.30 9.46 23.32
CA VAL A 110 -23.25 8.68 24.57
C VAL A 110 -24.53 7.84 24.81
N GLY A 111 -25.65 8.21 24.20
CA GLY A 111 -26.94 7.51 24.32
C GLY A 111 -27.05 6.23 23.48
N LYS A 112 -26.09 5.92 22.61
CA LYS A 112 -26.08 4.72 21.75
C LYS A 112 -24.76 3.96 21.88
N PRO A 113 -24.53 3.26 23.01
CA PRO A 113 -23.33 2.45 23.19
C PRO A 113 -23.40 1.21 22.29
N GLU A 114 -22.37 1.01 21.48
CA GLU A 114 -22.16 -0.21 20.70
C GLU A 114 -20.96 -0.97 21.27
N LYS A 115 -21.07 -2.30 21.32
CA LYS A 115 -19.98 -3.16 21.82
C LYS A 115 -19.10 -3.56 20.64
N ALA A 116 -17.82 -3.23 20.72
CA ALA A 116 -16.80 -3.61 19.73
C ALA A 116 -15.72 -4.50 20.36
N LEU A 117 -15.08 -5.33 19.54
CA LEU A 117 -13.95 -6.16 19.98
C LEU A 117 -12.66 -5.34 19.95
N ARG A 118 -11.81 -5.52 20.96
CA ARG A 118 -10.45 -4.96 20.95
C ARG A 118 -9.58 -5.80 20.03
N ASN A 119 -8.95 -5.14 19.05
CA ASN A 119 -7.96 -5.75 18.18
C ASN A 119 -6.66 -4.96 18.26
N TRP A 120 -5.55 -5.68 18.28
CA TRP A 120 -4.22 -5.09 18.13
C TRP A 120 -3.88 -5.08 16.64
N GLU A 121 -3.82 -3.90 16.06
CA GLU A 121 -3.68 -3.71 14.61
C GLU A 121 -2.44 -2.87 14.31
N ASN A 122 -1.88 -3.07 13.12
CA ASN A 122 -0.81 -2.23 12.60
C ASN A 122 -1.39 -1.19 11.63
N SER A 123 -0.67 -0.11 11.39
CA SER A 123 -1.03 0.84 10.35
C SER A 123 -0.85 0.22 8.96
N ASP A 124 -1.74 0.56 8.02
CA ASP A 124 -1.71 0.11 6.62
C ASP A 124 -0.36 0.44 5.95
N PHE A 125 0.20 1.61 6.28
CA PHE A 125 1.56 2.01 5.91
C PHE A 125 2.44 1.96 7.17
N ASN A 126 3.49 1.14 7.13
CA ASN A 126 4.43 0.99 8.23
C ASN A 126 5.86 0.77 7.73
N PHE A 127 6.81 0.71 8.67
CA PHE A 127 8.24 0.55 8.41
C PHE A 127 8.80 -0.71 9.09
N ASP A 128 7.99 -1.78 9.21
CA ASP A 128 8.47 -3.01 9.83
C ASP A 128 9.49 -3.76 8.97
N ASP A 129 9.28 -3.67 7.64
CA ASP A 129 10.15 -4.20 6.59
C ASP A 129 10.49 -3.12 5.57
N VAL A 130 11.65 -3.25 4.91
CA VAL A 130 12.12 -2.27 3.91
C VAL A 130 11.12 -2.11 2.76
N LEU A 131 10.48 -3.20 2.31
CA LEU A 131 9.50 -3.13 1.22
C LEU A 131 8.24 -2.33 1.62
N GLN A 132 7.76 -2.51 2.85
CA GLN A 132 6.64 -1.72 3.39
C GLN A 132 7.04 -0.25 3.55
N GLY A 133 8.26 0.01 4.04
CA GLY A 133 8.81 1.37 4.13
C GLY A 133 8.93 2.05 2.77
N MET A 134 9.34 1.32 1.71
CA MET A 134 9.36 1.84 0.35
C MET A 134 7.94 2.17 -0.15
N MET A 135 6.95 1.33 0.12
CA MET A 135 5.54 1.61 -0.23
C MET A 135 4.99 2.83 0.52
N ALA A 136 5.32 2.96 1.80
CA ALA A 136 4.94 4.12 2.61
C ALA A 136 5.56 5.41 2.06
N LEU A 137 6.86 5.41 1.75
CA LEU A 137 7.54 6.54 1.13
C LEU A 137 7.02 6.85 -0.28
N PHE A 138 6.52 5.85 -1.00
CA PHE A 138 5.92 6.07 -2.31
C PHE A 138 4.61 6.86 -2.16
N ALA A 139 3.75 6.47 -1.21
CA ALA A 139 2.54 7.22 -0.88
C ALA A 139 2.84 8.65 -0.39
N VAL A 140 3.93 8.83 0.38
CA VAL A 140 4.40 10.16 0.77
C VAL A 140 4.80 10.99 -0.45
N SER A 141 5.53 10.40 -1.40
CA SER A 141 5.97 11.08 -2.64
C SER A 141 4.81 11.47 -3.57
N THR A 142 3.68 10.76 -3.52
CA THR A 142 2.46 11.10 -4.25
C THR A 142 1.56 12.08 -3.49
N PHE A 143 1.94 12.47 -2.26
CA PHE A 143 1.16 13.29 -1.34
C PHE A 143 -0.21 12.69 -0.98
N GLU A 144 -0.36 11.37 -1.06
CA GLU A 144 -1.62 10.70 -0.71
C GLU A 144 -1.52 10.09 0.69
N GLY A 145 -2.39 10.52 1.61
CA GLY A 145 -2.47 9.95 2.97
C GLY A 145 -1.24 10.21 3.86
N TRP A 146 -0.22 10.92 3.38
CA TRP A 146 1.02 11.22 4.09
C TRP A 146 0.84 11.89 5.47
N PRO A 147 -0.16 12.78 5.72
CA PRO A 147 -0.32 13.37 7.04
C PRO A 147 -0.71 12.33 8.09
N GLY A 148 -1.48 11.30 7.70
CA GLY A 148 -1.83 10.19 8.58
C GLY A 148 -0.58 9.43 9.03
N LEU A 149 0.31 9.10 8.09
CA LEU A 149 1.58 8.45 8.39
C LEU A 149 2.50 9.33 9.26
N LEU A 150 2.58 10.63 8.96
CA LEU A 150 3.32 11.60 9.75
C LEU A 150 2.84 11.62 11.21
N TYR A 151 1.54 11.77 11.45
CA TYR A 151 1.01 11.81 12.81
C TYR A 151 1.24 10.49 13.56
N ARG A 152 1.11 9.34 12.88
CA ARG A 152 1.47 8.05 13.47
C ARG A 152 2.95 7.97 13.85
N ALA A 153 3.83 8.56 13.04
CA ALA A 153 5.25 8.63 13.36
C ALA A 153 5.55 9.59 14.53
N ILE A 154 4.88 10.74 14.61
CA ILE A 154 4.98 11.69 15.73
C ILE A 154 4.53 11.05 17.04
N ASP A 155 3.44 10.29 17.01
CA ASP A 155 2.88 9.63 18.18
C ASP A 155 3.62 8.34 18.55
N SER A 156 4.56 7.89 17.72
CA SER A 156 5.32 6.65 17.96
C SER A 156 6.36 6.81 19.08
N HIS A 157 6.51 5.79 19.93
CA HIS A 157 7.44 5.84 21.07
C HIS A 157 8.35 4.62 21.17
N THR A 158 7.92 3.53 21.81
CA THR A 158 8.66 2.26 21.97
C THR A 158 8.06 1.17 21.10
N GLU A 159 8.85 0.13 20.88
CA GLU A 159 8.41 -1.06 20.12
C GLU A 159 7.29 -1.79 20.87
N ASP A 160 6.33 -2.36 20.14
CA ASP A 160 5.20 -3.16 20.64
C ASP A 160 4.25 -2.44 21.62
N VAL A 161 4.27 -1.11 21.65
CA VAL A 161 3.40 -0.29 22.49
C VAL A 161 2.69 0.77 21.65
N GLY A 162 1.46 1.09 22.02
CA GLY A 162 0.56 1.98 21.33
C GLY A 162 1.03 3.43 21.31
N PRO A 163 0.45 4.28 20.45
CA PRO A 163 0.86 5.66 20.29
C PRO A 163 0.68 6.50 21.57
N ILE A 164 1.54 7.49 21.75
CA ILE A 164 1.41 8.55 22.75
C ILE A 164 1.34 9.88 22.01
N TYR A 165 0.26 10.62 22.22
CA TYR A 165 0.00 11.87 21.50
C TYR A 165 1.16 12.87 21.63
N ASN A 166 1.66 13.35 20.48
CA ASN A 166 2.74 14.34 20.36
C ASN A 166 4.06 13.96 21.05
N TYR A 167 4.40 12.67 21.12
CA TYR A 167 5.61 12.22 21.82
C TYR A 167 6.92 12.66 21.16
N ARG A 168 7.06 12.52 19.84
CA ARG A 168 8.30 12.86 19.08
C ARG A 168 8.03 13.77 17.89
N VAL A 169 7.61 15.01 18.14
CA VAL A 169 7.35 16.00 17.07
C VAL A 169 8.55 16.24 16.14
N VAL A 170 9.78 16.09 16.66
CA VAL A 170 11.04 16.23 15.88
C VAL A 170 11.12 15.26 14.70
N ILE A 171 10.44 14.11 14.78
CA ILE A 171 10.40 13.12 13.70
C ILE A 171 9.76 13.67 12.41
N SER A 172 8.96 14.73 12.50
CA SER A 172 8.37 15.38 11.32
C SER A 172 9.39 15.76 10.25
N ILE A 173 10.63 16.05 10.66
CA ILE A 173 11.74 16.37 9.77
C ILE A 173 12.01 15.25 8.76
N PHE A 174 11.86 13.97 9.16
CA PHE A 174 12.07 12.81 8.27
C PHE A 174 11.12 12.79 7.07
N PHE A 175 9.91 13.34 7.21
CA PHE A 175 8.89 13.33 6.16
C PHE A 175 8.89 14.61 5.31
N ILE A 176 9.60 15.66 5.76
CA ILE A 176 9.66 16.95 5.08
C ILE A 176 10.91 17.05 4.18
N ILE A 177 12.01 16.39 4.57
CA ILE A 177 13.28 16.34 3.83
C ILE A 177 13.23 15.21 2.81
#